data_AF-A0A7S2VDS8-F1
#
_entry.id   AF-A0A7S2VDS8-F1
#
_cell.length_a   1.000
_cell.length_b   1.000
_cell.length_c   1.000
_cell.angle_alpha   90.00
_cell.angle_beta   90.00
_cell.angle_gamma   90.00
#
_symmetry.space_group_name_H-M   'P 1'
#
loop_
_entity.id
_entity.type
_entity.pdbx_description
1 polymer ?
#
loop_
_entity_poly.entity_id
_entity_poly.type
_entity_poly.pdbx_seq_one_letter_code
_entity_poly.pdbx_strand_id
1 'polypeptide(L)'
;MSNFPKVGIRCCFCARLHPSARAPGATCYPSKRSGIYQAAQNIANTHWAEQCTLVPNAFRNALNAARHQKSTARASKHMWSNRATALGVFEDEDGLRFADSVNALGFPMDDIA
;
A
#
# COMPACT_ATOMS: atom_id res chain seq x y z
N MET A 1 3.99 3.06 -25.95
CA MET A 1 3.81 3.28 -24.50
C MET A 1 3.71 1.91 -23.85
N SER A 2 4.73 1.51 -23.12
CA SER A 2 4.74 0.25 -22.36
C SER A 2 3.64 0.32 -21.30
N ASN A 3 2.68 -0.62 -21.34
CA ASN A 3 1.56 -0.64 -20.40
C ASN A 3 2.00 -1.33 -19.10
N PHE A 4 2.58 -0.58 -18.17
CA PHE A 4 3.01 -1.10 -16.88
C PHE A 4 1.81 -1.44 -15.98
N PRO A 5 1.88 -2.53 -15.16
CA PRO A 5 0.80 -2.90 -14.26
C PRO A 5 0.58 -1.87 -13.14
N LYS A 6 -0.68 -1.60 -12.82
CA LYS A 6 -1.08 -0.68 -11.74
C LYS A 6 -0.78 -1.26 -10.36
N VAL A 7 -0.24 -0.42 -9.48
CA VAL A 7 0.14 -0.79 -8.11
C VAL A 7 -0.83 -0.18 -7.11
N GLY A 8 -1.21 -0.98 -6.12
CA GLY A 8 -1.99 -0.57 -4.96
C GLY A 8 -1.60 -1.36 -3.72
N ILE A 9 -2.13 -0.95 -2.58
CA ILE A 9 -1.99 -1.66 -1.31
C ILE A 9 -3.28 -2.44 -1.06
N ARG A 10 -3.17 -3.67 -0.57
CA ARG A 10 -4.31 -4.51 -0.19
C ARG A 10 -4.15 -5.08 1.20
N CYS A 11 -5.27 -5.41 1.82
CA CYS A 11 -5.30 -6.11 3.10
C CYS A 11 -4.64 -7.50 2.99
N CYS A 12 -3.66 -7.80 3.83
CA CYS A 12 -2.99 -9.10 3.84
C CYS A 12 -3.87 -10.25 4.36
N PHE A 13 -4.83 -9.96 5.25
CA PHE A 13 -5.72 -10.98 5.83
C PHE A 13 -6.76 -11.51 4.84
N CYS A 14 -7.36 -10.62 4.04
CA CYS A 14 -8.42 -10.98 3.09
C CYS A 14 -7.99 -10.98 1.61
N ALA A 15 -6.71 -10.75 1.31
CA ALA A 15 -6.19 -10.73 -0.06
C ALA A 15 -6.48 -12.03 -0.85
N ARG A 16 -6.62 -13.17 -0.16
CA ARG A 16 -6.91 -14.46 -0.79
C ARG A 16 -8.38 -14.60 -1.20
N LEU A 17 -9.28 -13.81 -0.65
CA LEU A 17 -10.69 -13.80 -1.06
C LEU A 17 -10.83 -13.14 -2.44
N HIS A 18 -11.83 -13.58 -3.21
CA HIS A 18 -12.24 -12.89 -4.43
C HIS A 18 -12.63 -11.42 -4.10
N PRO A 19 -12.33 -10.42 -4.96
CA PRO A 19 -12.62 -9.02 -4.68
C PRO A 19 -14.06 -8.74 -4.23
N SER A 20 -15.06 -9.43 -4.79
CA SER A 20 -16.48 -9.27 -4.40
C SER A 20 -16.80 -9.77 -2.99
N ALA A 21 -15.96 -10.62 -2.40
CA ALA A 21 -16.13 -11.16 -1.05
C ALA A 21 -15.34 -10.36 0.00
N ARG A 22 -14.59 -9.33 -0.41
CA ARG A 22 -13.83 -8.49 0.50
C ARG A 22 -14.71 -7.37 1.03
N ALA A 23 -14.63 -7.11 2.33
CA ALA A 23 -15.28 -5.93 2.90
C ALA A 23 -14.71 -4.63 2.27
N PRO A 24 -15.49 -3.53 2.26
CA PRO A 24 -15.04 -2.25 1.72
C PRO A 24 -13.70 -1.79 2.33
N GLY A 25 -12.92 -1.04 1.54
CA GLY A 25 -11.61 -0.54 1.97
C GLY A 25 -10.49 -1.58 2.02
N ALA A 26 -10.72 -2.81 1.52
CA ALA A 26 -9.68 -3.85 1.47
C ALA A 26 -8.52 -3.54 0.53
N THR A 27 -8.63 -2.51 -0.31
CA THR A 27 -7.61 -2.12 -1.29
C THR A 27 -7.63 -0.60 -1.47
N CYS A 28 -6.45 0.01 -1.60
CA CYS A 28 -6.26 1.42 -1.88
C CYS A 28 -5.23 1.60 -3.00
N TYR A 29 -5.51 2.48 -3.96
CA TYR A 29 -4.62 2.82 -5.06
C TYR A 29 -4.16 4.27 -4.89
N PRO A 30 -3.09 4.54 -4.12
CA PRO A 30 -2.55 5.89 -4.04
C PRO A 30 -2.02 6.32 -5.42
N SER A 31 -2.15 7.60 -5.75
CA SER A 31 -1.64 8.16 -7.00
C SER A 31 -0.14 8.47 -6.95
N LYS A 32 0.42 8.67 -5.75
CA LYS A 32 1.82 9.03 -5.52
C LYS A 32 2.48 8.14 -4.47
N ARG A 33 3.80 7.96 -4.54
CA ARG A 33 4.57 7.11 -3.62
C ARG A 33 4.54 7.64 -2.19
N SER A 34 4.52 8.96 -2.04
CA SER A 34 4.34 9.63 -0.75
C SER A 34 2.98 9.31 -0.09
N GLY A 35 1.99 8.87 -0.87
CA GLY A 35 0.67 8.45 -0.42
C GLY A 35 0.59 7.02 0.11
N ILE A 36 1.60 6.18 -0.12
CA ILE A 36 1.60 4.77 0.27
C ILE A 36 1.43 4.62 1.80
N TYR A 37 2.16 5.42 2.58
CA TYR A 37 2.03 5.41 4.04
C TYR A 37 0.60 5.74 4.49
N GLN A 38 -0.03 6.74 3.88
CA GLN A 38 -1.40 7.13 4.23
C GLN A 38 -2.40 6.05 3.80
N ALA A 39 -2.24 5.45 2.62
CA ALA A 39 -3.07 4.35 2.16
C ALA A 39 -2.98 3.13 3.11
N ALA A 40 -1.78 2.79 3.59
CA ALA A 40 -1.59 1.73 4.58
C ALA A 40 -2.28 2.06 5.91
N GLN A 41 -2.15 3.30 6.40
CA GLN A 41 -2.86 3.75 7.59
C GLN A 41 -4.38 3.71 7.41
N ASN A 42 -4.90 4.05 6.22
CA ASN A 42 -6.33 3.98 5.95
C ASN A 42 -6.82 2.53 6.05
N ILE A 43 -6.11 1.57 5.44
CA ILE A 43 -6.45 0.14 5.57
C ILE A 43 -6.41 -0.30 7.03
N ALA A 44 -5.39 0.09 7.81
CA ALA A 44 -5.30 -0.27 9.22
C ALA A 44 -6.46 0.31 10.04
N ASN A 45 -6.72 1.62 9.90
CA ASN A 45 -7.66 2.34 10.75
C ASN A 45 -9.13 2.10 10.39
N THR A 46 -9.45 1.73 9.15
CA THR A 46 -10.83 1.46 8.73
C THR A 46 -11.03 -0.03 8.49
N HIS A 47 -10.32 -0.61 7.52
CA HIS A 47 -10.56 -1.98 7.12
C HIS A 47 -10.15 -2.99 8.20
N TRP A 48 -8.97 -2.88 8.80
CA TRP A 48 -8.54 -3.83 9.83
C TRP A 48 -9.26 -3.65 11.16
N ALA A 49 -9.45 -2.40 11.59
CA ALA A 49 -10.07 -2.08 12.86
C ALA A 49 -11.57 -2.43 12.89
N GLU A 50 -12.28 -2.30 11.76
CA GLU A 50 -13.75 -2.31 11.75
C GLU A 50 -14.32 -3.36 10.80
N GLN A 51 -13.84 -3.43 9.55
CA GLN A 51 -14.58 -4.09 8.46
C GLN A 51 -14.16 -5.55 8.18
N CYS A 52 -12.87 -5.87 8.31
CA CYS A 52 -12.31 -7.12 7.82
C CYS A 52 -12.56 -8.29 8.78
N THR A 53 -13.47 -9.20 8.40
CA THR A 53 -13.81 -10.39 9.19
C THR A 53 -12.69 -11.41 9.32
N LEU A 54 -11.65 -11.32 8.49
CA LEU A 54 -10.48 -12.23 8.52
C LEU A 54 -9.32 -11.71 9.38
N VAL A 55 -9.43 -10.51 9.95
CA VAL A 55 -8.43 -10.03 10.92
C VAL A 55 -8.64 -10.77 12.25
N PRO A 56 -7.62 -11.43 12.81
CA PRO A 56 -7.74 -12.07 14.11
C PRO A 56 -8.15 -11.08 15.21
N ASN A 57 -9.11 -11.45 16.06
CA ASN A 57 -9.64 -10.58 17.11
C ASN A 57 -8.54 -10.04 18.04
N ALA A 58 -7.57 -10.88 18.42
CA ALA A 58 -6.44 -10.45 19.24
C ALA A 58 -5.62 -9.33 18.57
N PHE A 59 -5.37 -9.44 17.27
CA PHE A 59 -4.67 -8.41 16.49
C PHE A 59 -5.51 -7.12 16.40
N ARG A 60 -6.80 -7.24 16.10
CA ARG A 60 -7.72 -6.08 16.03
C ARG A 60 -7.78 -5.34 17.36
N ASN A 61 -7.88 -6.07 18.48
CA ASN A 61 -7.92 -5.49 19.81
C ASN A 61 -6.61 -4.76 20.14
N ALA A 62 -5.45 -5.36 19.83
CA ALA A 62 -4.16 -4.72 20.00
C ALA A 62 -4.02 -3.45 19.14
N LEU A 63 -4.45 -3.50 17.88
CA LEU A 63 -4.47 -2.34 16.98
C LEU A 63 -5.36 -1.22 17.52
N ASN A 64 -6.57 -1.55 18.00
CA ASN A 64 -7.50 -0.59 18.58
C ASN A 64 -6.97 0.02 19.88
N ALA A 65 -6.23 -0.73 20.70
CA ALA A 65 -5.56 -0.18 21.87
C ALA A 65 -4.40 0.76 21.47
N ALA A 66 -3.60 0.37 20.46
CA ALA A 66 -2.42 1.12 20.04
C ALA A 66 -2.74 2.40 19.26
N ARG A 67 -3.83 2.44 18.46
CA ARG A 67 -4.16 3.62 17.63
C ARG A 67 -4.46 4.89 18.42
N HIS A 68 -4.80 4.76 19.71
CA HIS A 68 -5.04 5.88 20.62
C HIS A 68 -3.77 6.32 21.36
N GLN A 69 -2.66 5.59 21.22
CA GLN A 69 -1.40 5.92 21.86
C GLN A 69 -0.57 6.86 20.97
N LYS A 70 0.02 7.89 21.59
CA LYS A 70 0.99 8.75 20.90
C LYS A 70 2.31 7.99 20.78
N SER A 71 2.64 7.55 19.57
CA SER A 71 3.95 6.96 19.28
C SER A 71 4.95 8.04 18.85
N THR A 72 6.15 8.01 19.43
CA THR A 72 7.32 8.79 19.00
C THR A 72 8.04 8.14 17.83
N ALA A 73 7.82 6.84 17.58
CA ALA A 73 8.38 6.11 16.45
C ALA A 73 7.56 6.41 15.18
N ARG A 74 7.98 7.44 14.45
CA ARG A 74 7.36 7.81 13.17
C ARG A 74 8.18 7.20 12.03
N ALA A 75 7.73 6.08 11.48
CA ALA A 75 8.20 5.65 10.17
C ALA A 75 7.88 6.78 9.18
N SER A 76 8.89 7.37 8.56
CA SER A 76 8.68 8.55 7.73
C SER A 76 7.99 8.15 6.41
N LYS A 77 7.07 9.00 5.93
CA LYS A 77 6.47 8.86 4.60
C LYS A 77 7.54 8.71 3.51
N HIS A 78 8.67 9.38 3.70
CA HIS A 78 9.83 9.32 2.84
C HIS A 78 10.46 7.91 2.78
N MET A 79 10.63 7.24 3.93
CA MET A 79 11.14 5.87 3.97
C MET A 79 10.25 4.90 3.17
N TRP A 80 8.93 5.02 3.31
CA TRP A 80 7.98 4.21 2.52
C TRP A 80 8.07 4.48 1.03
N SER A 81 8.15 5.76 0.65
CA SER A 81 8.32 6.17 -0.75
C SER A 81 9.60 5.59 -1.34
N ASN A 82 10.73 5.73 -0.64
CA ASN A 82 12.03 5.24 -1.12
C ASN A 82 12.08 3.71 -1.24
N ARG A 83 11.50 3.00 -0.27
CA ARG A 83 11.41 1.54 -0.33
C ARG A 83 10.52 1.09 -1.49
N ALA A 84 9.41 1.78 -1.77
CA ALA A 84 8.58 1.47 -2.93
C ALA A 84 9.35 1.68 -4.25
N THR A 85 10.09 2.79 -4.39
CA THR A 85 10.96 3.02 -5.55
C THR A 85 12.00 1.92 -5.72
N ALA A 86 12.68 1.51 -4.65
CA ALA A 86 13.67 0.44 -4.69
C ALA A 86 13.08 -0.93 -5.10
N LEU A 87 11.77 -1.11 -4.95
CA LEU A 87 11.02 -2.28 -5.41
C LEU A 87 10.46 -2.12 -6.83
N GLY A 88 10.87 -1.10 -7.59
CA GLY A 88 10.38 -0.89 -8.97
C GLY A 88 9.05 -0.15 -9.07
N VAL A 89 8.55 0.43 -7.98
CA VAL A 89 7.33 1.25 -8.02
C VAL A 89 7.66 2.68 -8.45
N PHE A 90 7.00 3.15 -9.50
CA PHE A 90 7.15 4.51 -10.01
C PHE A 90 5.79 5.21 -10.17
N GLU A 91 5.84 6.53 -10.35
CA GLU A 91 4.67 7.37 -10.56
C GLU A 91 4.45 7.58 -12.06
N ASP A 92 3.23 7.35 -12.51
CA ASP A 92 2.74 7.61 -13.85
C ASP A 92 1.54 8.57 -13.76
N GLU A 93 1.06 9.08 -14.89
CA GLU A 93 -0.08 10.03 -14.95
C GLU A 93 -1.34 9.46 -14.27
N ASP A 94 -1.56 8.16 -14.43
CA ASP A 94 -2.71 7.42 -13.90
C ASP A 94 -2.40 6.68 -12.57
N GLY A 95 -1.40 7.14 -11.83
CA GLY A 95 -1.03 6.66 -10.50
C GLY A 95 0.17 5.73 -10.48
N LEU A 96 0.27 4.87 -9.46
CA LEU A 96 1.45 4.02 -9.29
C LEU A 96 1.50 2.85 -10.26
N ARG A 97 2.70 2.56 -10.76
CA ARG A 97 3.04 1.49 -11.68
C ARG A 97 4.23 0.67 -11.19
N PHE A 98 4.42 -0.51 -11.74
CA PHE A 98 5.54 -1.40 -11.43
C PHE A 98 6.32 -1.75 -12.71
N ALA A 99 7.65 -1.75 -12.60
CA ALA A 99 8.57 -2.28 -13.59
C ALA A 99 9.63 -3.14 -12.89
N ASP A 100 10.14 -4.17 -13.58
CA ASP A 100 11.16 -5.07 -13.01
C ASP A 100 12.49 -4.35 -12.74
N SER A 101 12.77 -3.27 -13.48
CA SER A 101 13.90 -2.39 -13.21
C SER A 101 13.52 -0.91 -13.38
N VAL A 102 14.04 -0.08 -12.47
CA VAL A 102 13.92 1.38 -12.52
C VAL A 102 15.30 2.02 -12.38
N ASN A 103 15.52 3.15 -13.04
CA ASN A 103 16.76 3.91 -12.92
C ASN A 103 16.86 4.67 -11.58
N ALA A 104 17.99 5.31 -11.33
CA ALA A 104 18.24 6.07 -10.09
C ALA A 104 17.24 7.23 -9.86
N LEU A 105 16.56 7.69 -10.91
CA LEU A 105 15.52 8.72 -10.85
C LEU A 105 14.12 8.13 -10.59
N GLY A 106 14.01 6.79 -10.58
CA GLY A 106 12.78 6.07 -10.33
C GLY A 106 11.85 6.01 -11.53
N PHE A 107 12.38 6.05 -12.75
CA PHE A 107 11.65 5.77 -13.99
C PHE A 107 11.98 4.36 -14.48
N PRO A 108 11.04 3.65 -15.12
CA PRO A 108 11.31 2.35 -15.73
C PRO A 108 12.50 2.47 -16.68
N MET A 109 13.45 1.53 -16.60
CA MET A 109 14.35 1.33 -17.73
C MET A 109 13.53 0.57 -18.76
N ASP A 110 13.13 1.23 -19.85
CA ASP A 110 12.52 0.52 -20.96
C ASP A 110 13.48 -0.60 -21.40
N ASP A 111 12.97 -1.82 -21.56
CA ASP A 111 13.65 -2.84 -22.34
C ASP A 111 13.84 -2.24 -23.74
N ILE A 112 15.05 -1.77 -24.03
CA ILE A 112 15.50 -1.53 -25.41
C ILE A 112 15.54 -2.92 -26.04
N ALA A 113 14.43 -3.30 -26.67
CA ALA A 113 14.34 -4.38 -27.63
C ALA A 113 14.17 -3.77 -29.03
#